data_AF-A0A453Q1F4-F1
#
_entry.id   AF-A0A453Q1F4-F1
#
_cell.length_a   1.000
_cell.length_b   1.000
_cell.length_c   1.000
_cell.angle_alpha   90.00
_cell.angle_beta   90.00
_cell.angle_gamma   90.00
#
_symmetry.space_group_name_H-M   'P 1'
#
loop_
_entity.id
_entity.type
_entity.pdbx_description
1 polymer ?
#
loop_
_entity_poly.entity_id
_entity_poly.type
_entity_poly.pdbx_seq_one_letter_code
_entity_poly.pdbx_strand_id
1 'polypeptide(L)'
;MAPTHDMFKDGLTLQKHAQNAFTGMLMQIADPVLLSTEEANANSLQDGSNTMEHAIFSVMKVALSCSKHAPTERMCIRDAAAAIHRIRDGYVKARQNERVVTAAFTARHFAETSRAAP
;
A
#
# COMPACT_ATOMS: atom_id res chain seq x y z
N MET A 1 1.16 -12.96 -23.70
CA MET A 1 0.71 -11.59 -24.04
C MET A 1 1.86 -10.64 -23.80
N ALA A 2 2.10 -9.70 -24.70
CA ALA A 2 3.05 -8.60 -24.50
C ALA A 2 2.28 -7.34 -24.06
N PRO A 3 2.91 -6.39 -23.34
CA PRO A 3 2.27 -5.11 -23.03
C PRO A 3 1.85 -4.40 -24.33
N THR A 4 0.64 -3.85 -24.36
CA THR A 4 0.05 -3.27 -25.57
C THR A 4 0.29 -1.77 -25.72
N HIS A 5 0.70 -1.08 -24.66
CA HIS A 5 0.94 0.35 -24.69
C HIS A 5 2.29 0.66 -25.37
N ASP A 6 2.31 1.66 -26.26
CA ASP A 6 3.48 2.06 -27.07
C ASP A 6 4.73 2.47 -26.27
N MET A 7 4.60 2.66 -24.95
CA MET A 7 5.74 2.95 -24.08
C MET A 7 6.66 1.73 -23.91
N PHE A 8 6.14 0.51 -24.09
CA PHE A 8 6.89 -0.75 -23.92
C PHE A 8 7.64 -1.15 -25.19
N LYS A 9 8.47 -0.23 -25.68
CA LYS A 9 9.38 -0.42 -26.81
C LYS A 9 10.83 -0.50 -26.33
N ASP A 10 11.75 -0.79 -27.26
CA ASP A 10 13.20 -0.72 -27.01
C ASP A 10 13.69 -1.57 -25.82
N GLY A 11 13.03 -2.70 -25.56
CA GLY A 11 13.38 -3.61 -24.47
C GLY A 11 12.97 -3.15 -23.07
N LEU A 12 12.08 -2.16 -22.97
CA LEU A 12 11.40 -1.81 -21.72
C LEU A 12 10.32 -2.86 -21.39
N THR A 13 10.53 -3.60 -20.30
CA THR A 13 9.59 -4.61 -19.81
C THR A 13 8.73 -4.04 -18.68
N LEU A 14 7.58 -4.67 -18.39
CA LEU A 14 6.76 -4.32 -17.22
C LEU A 14 7.58 -4.33 -15.93
N GLN A 15 8.44 -5.34 -15.75
CA GLN A 15 9.31 -5.44 -14.60
C GLN A 15 10.25 -4.24 -14.48
N LYS A 16 10.93 -3.85 -15.58
CA LYS A 16 11.83 -2.69 -15.58
C LYS A 16 11.07 -1.39 -15.32
N HIS A 17 9.90 -1.23 -15.92
CA HIS A 17 9.06 -0.05 -15.70
C HIS A 17 8.65 0.08 -14.22
N ALA A 18 8.16 -1.00 -13.61
CA ALA A 18 7.83 -1.04 -12.19
C ALA A 18 9.06 -0.81 -11.30
N GLN A 19 10.22 -1.39 -11.65
CA GLN A 19 11.46 -1.20 -10.90
C GLN A 19 11.97 0.25 -10.95
N ASN A 20 11.86 0.92 -12.10
CA ASN A 20 12.23 2.32 -12.26
C ASN A 20 11.30 3.26 -11.47
N ALA A 21 10.00 2.94 -11.41
CA ALA A 21 9.05 3.70 -10.60
C ALA A 21 9.21 3.42 -9.10
N PHE A 22 9.69 2.23 -8.72
CA PHE A 22 9.83 1.82 -7.32
C PHE A 22 10.68 2.79 -6.48
N THR A 23 11.64 3.49 -7.08
CA THR A 23 12.55 4.44 -6.39
C THR A 23 11.91 5.78 -6.04
N GLY A 24 10.59 5.95 -6.16
CA GLY A 24 9.88 7.13 -5.65
C GLY A 24 8.59 7.51 -6.40
N MET A 25 8.33 6.89 -7.56
CA MET A 25 7.15 7.16 -8.38
C MET A 25 6.13 6.01 -8.34
N LEU A 26 6.27 5.09 -7.38
CA LEU A 26 5.44 3.88 -7.33
C LEU A 26 3.94 4.21 -7.26
N MET A 27 3.56 5.22 -6.47
CA MET A 27 2.16 5.61 -6.32
C MET A 27 1.59 6.31 -7.57
N GLN A 28 2.44 6.79 -8.48
CA GLN A 28 2.00 7.39 -9.74
C GLN A 28 1.63 6.33 -10.80
N ILE A 29 2.14 5.11 -10.64
CA ILE A 29 1.87 3.99 -11.56
C ILE A 29 0.94 2.92 -10.95
N ALA A 30 0.64 3.04 -9.65
CA ALA A 30 -0.31 2.18 -8.99
C ALA A 30 -1.72 2.49 -9.52
N ASP A 31 -2.57 1.46 -9.61
CA ASP A 31 -3.98 1.66 -9.97
C ASP A 31 -4.64 2.57 -8.91
N PRO A 32 -5.23 3.71 -9.31
CA PRO A 32 -5.88 4.62 -8.38
C PRO A 32 -6.93 3.94 -7.50
N VAL A 33 -7.58 2.87 -7.96
CA VAL A 33 -8.55 2.09 -7.15
C VAL A 33 -7.91 1.57 -5.87
N LEU A 34 -6.63 1.19 -5.90
CA LEU A 34 -5.89 0.75 -4.72
C LEU A 34 -5.68 1.89 -3.71
N LEU A 35 -5.68 3.14 -4.16
CA LEU A 35 -5.57 4.33 -3.32
C LEU A 35 -6.95 4.85 -2.88
N SER A 36 -7.97 4.69 -3.72
CA SER A 36 -9.34 5.19 -3.50
C SER A 36 -10.23 4.28 -2.65
N THR A 37 -9.82 3.04 -2.35
CA THR A 37 -10.60 2.13 -1.46
C THR A 37 -10.76 2.70 -0.02
N GLU A 38 -10.07 3.79 0.29
CA GLU A 38 -10.11 4.54 1.55
C GLU A 38 -11.30 5.53 1.65
N GLU A 39 -11.91 5.95 0.54
CA GLU A 39 -12.83 7.12 0.50
C GLU A 39 -14.29 6.82 0.90
N ALA A 40 -14.68 5.56 1.06
CA ALA A 40 -16.03 5.22 1.51
C ALA A 40 -16.30 5.55 3.00
N ASN A 41 -15.27 5.92 3.77
CA ASN A 41 -15.38 6.42 5.15
C ASN A 41 -14.80 7.83 5.23
N ALA A 42 -15.57 8.81 4.75
CA ALA A 42 -15.22 10.22 4.56
C ALA A 42 -14.83 11.04 5.82
N ASN A 43 -14.44 10.42 6.94
CA ASN A 43 -14.09 11.12 8.18
C ASN A 43 -12.69 10.80 8.74
N SER A 44 -11.87 9.97 8.08
CA SER A 44 -10.52 9.71 8.56
C SER A 44 -9.51 10.62 7.87
N LEU A 45 -9.26 11.76 8.51
CA LEU A 45 -8.13 12.67 8.30
C LEU A 45 -6.90 11.92 7.76
N GLN A 46 -6.50 12.21 6.51
CA GLN A 46 -5.13 12.23 5.91
C GLN A 46 -4.07 11.15 6.24
N ASP A 47 -4.32 10.22 7.17
CA ASP A 47 -3.34 9.34 7.79
C ASP A 47 -3.46 7.91 7.23
N GLY A 48 -4.64 7.49 6.75
CA GLY A 48 -4.82 6.18 6.09
C GLY A 48 -4.04 6.02 4.76
N SER A 49 -3.64 7.14 4.15
CA SER A 49 -2.81 7.15 2.93
C SER A 49 -1.46 6.48 3.17
N ASN A 50 -0.84 6.70 4.33
CA ASN A 50 0.51 6.18 4.59
C ASN A 50 0.52 4.64 4.74
N THR A 51 -0.48 4.06 5.40
CA THR A 51 -0.52 2.62 5.69
C THR A 51 -0.81 1.81 4.42
N MET A 52 -1.69 2.29 3.55
CA MET A 52 -1.94 1.68 2.24
C MET A 52 -0.74 1.82 1.30
N GLU A 53 -0.14 3.00 1.22
CA GLU A 53 1.08 3.23 0.43
C GLU A 53 2.24 2.33 0.90
N HIS A 54 2.45 2.18 2.21
CA HIS A 54 3.45 1.29 2.78
C HIS A 54 3.18 -0.19 2.46
N ALA A 55 1.92 -0.61 2.47
CA ALA A 55 1.53 -1.96 2.07
C ALA A 55 1.80 -2.19 0.58
N ILE A 56 1.39 -1.27 -0.30
CA ILE A 56 1.64 -1.32 -1.75
C ILE A 56 3.14 -1.38 -2.02
N PHE A 57 3.93 -0.54 -1.36
CA PHE A 57 5.39 -0.53 -1.48
C PHE A 57 5.99 -1.88 -1.09
N SER A 58 5.55 -2.46 0.02
CA SER A 58 6.02 -3.76 0.49
C SER A 58 5.63 -4.90 -0.46
N VAL A 59 4.40 -4.89 -0.98
CA VAL A 59 3.93 -5.88 -1.98
C VAL A 59 4.74 -5.75 -3.27
N MET A 60 4.97 -4.53 -3.75
CA MET A 60 5.75 -4.31 -4.97
C MET A 60 7.19 -4.83 -4.81
N LYS A 61 7.79 -4.69 -3.63
CA LYS A 61 9.11 -5.28 -3.35
C LYS A 61 9.12 -6.80 -3.52
N VAL A 62 8.10 -7.49 -3.01
CA VAL A 62 7.93 -8.95 -3.21
C VAL A 62 7.70 -9.28 -4.68
N ALA A 63 6.83 -8.53 -5.37
CA ALA A 63 6.51 -8.72 -6.78
C ALA A 63 7.75 -8.58 -7.68
N LEU A 64 8.60 -7.58 -7.44
CA LEU A 64 9.86 -7.38 -8.16
C LEU A 64 10.84 -8.54 -7.92
N SER A 65 10.93 -9.05 -6.69
CA SER A 65 11.74 -10.23 -6.38
C SER A 65 11.21 -11.51 -7.05
N CYS A 66 9.90 -11.67 -7.20
CA CYS A 66 9.30 -12.83 -7.87
C CYS A 66 9.44 -12.75 -9.40
N SER A 67 9.51 -11.54 -9.95
CA SER A 67 9.47 -11.28 -11.40
C SER A 67 10.85 -11.19 -12.06
N LYS A 68 11.93 -11.55 -11.36
CA LYS A 68 13.28 -11.55 -11.93
C LYS A 68 13.38 -12.45 -13.17
N HIS A 69 14.19 -12.02 -14.13
CA HIS A 69 14.33 -12.73 -15.40
C HIS A 69 14.85 -14.16 -15.20
N ALA A 70 15.97 -14.31 -14.49
CA ALA A 70 16.57 -15.60 -14.20
C ALA A 70 15.77 -16.36 -13.13
N PRO A 71 15.34 -17.62 -13.38
CA PRO A 71 14.57 -18.40 -12.42
C PRO A 71 15.25 -18.57 -11.05
N THR A 72 16.58 -18.73 -11.05
CA THR A 72 17.39 -18.89 -9.83
C THR A 72 17.45 -17.65 -8.95
N GLU A 73 17.13 -16.48 -9.49
CA GLU A 73 17.12 -15.24 -8.73
C GLU A 73 15.72 -14.91 -8.18
N ARG A 74 14.68 -15.61 -8.64
CA ARG A 74 13.30 -15.38 -8.20
C ARG A 74 13.14 -15.84 -6.77
N MET A 75 12.43 -15.04 -5.97
CA MET A 75 11.98 -15.47 -4.66
C MET A 75 11.13 -16.74 -4.79
N CYS A 76 11.38 -17.75 -3.94
CA CYS A 76 10.59 -18.96 -3.97
C CYS A 76 9.16 -18.71 -3.46
N ILE A 77 8.19 -19.49 -3.95
CA ILE A 77 6.77 -19.25 -3.68
C ILE A 77 6.42 -19.32 -2.18
N ARG A 78 7.10 -20.18 -1.42
CA ARG A 78 6.92 -20.30 0.03
C ARG A 78 7.26 -18.99 0.72
N ASP A 79 8.39 -18.39 0.37
CA ASP A 79 8.87 -17.17 1.00
C ASP A 79 8.04 -15.97 0.55
N ALA A 80 7.62 -15.94 -0.72
CA ALA A 80 6.71 -14.94 -1.25
C ALA A 80 5.35 -14.96 -0.51
N ALA A 81 4.74 -16.14 -0.36
CA ALA A 81 3.47 -16.30 0.37
C ALA A 81 3.61 -15.87 1.84
N ALA A 82 4.70 -16.28 2.50
CA ALA A 82 4.98 -15.88 3.87
C ALA A 82 5.19 -14.35 4.00
N ALA A 83 5.85 -13.70 3.03
CA ALA A 83 6.03 -12.26 3.03
C ALA A 83 4.70 -11.52 2.81
N ILE A 84 3.88 -11.96 1.86
CA ILE A 84 2.56 -11.38 1.60
C ILE A 84 1.63 -11.52 2.82
N HIS A 85 1.62 -12.66 3.50
CA HIS A 85 0.86 -12.82 4.74
C HIS A 85 1.32 -11.83 5.83
N ARG A 86 2.64 -11.66 6.02
CA ARG A 86 3.16 -10.68 6.97
C ARG A 86 2.76 -9.25 6.63
N ILE A 87 2.80 -8.88 5.34
CA ILE A 87 2.39 -7.55 4.87
C ILE A 87 0.90 -7.32 5.17
N ARG A 88 0.05 -8.30 4.81
CA ARG A 88 -1.40 -8.24 5.10
C ARG A 88 -1.65 -8.09 6.59
N ASP A 89 -1.05 -8.94 7.42
CA ASP A 89 -1.29 -8.94 8.86
C ASP A 89 -0.79 -7.64 9.51
N GLY A 90 0.34 -7.10 9.03
CA GLY A 90 0.84 -5.79 9.45
C GLY A 90 -0.10 -4.65 9.08
N TYR A 91 -0.58 -4.63 7.83
CA TYR A 91 -1.54 -3.65 7.35
C TYR A 91 -2.85 -3.68 8.14
N VAL A 92 -3.45 -4.86 8.34
CA VAL A 92 -4.70 -5.00 9.11
C VAL A 92 -4.52 -4.49 10.54
N LYS A 93 -3.40 -4.80 11.20
CA LYS A 93 -3.10 -4.30 12.55
C LYS A 93 -2.93 -2.79 12.59
N ALA A 94 -2.19 -2.21 11.65
CA ALA A 94 -2.00 -0.76 11.54
C ALA A 94 -3.36 -0.04 11.40
N ARG A 95 -4.22 -0.52 10.51
CA ARG A 95 -5.56 0.04 10.31
C ARG A 95 -6.46 -0.07 11.54
N GLN A 96 -6.39 -1.17 12.28
CA GLN A 96 -7.14 -1.32 13.52
C GLN A 96 -6.65 -0.33 14.58
N ASN A 97 -5.33 -0.16 14.71
CA ASN A 97 -4.74 0.80 15.65
C ASN A 97 -5.14 2.24 15.31
N GLU A 98 -5.07 2.65 14.04
CA GLU A 98 -5.51 3.98 13.58
C GLU A 98 -6.95 4.27 14.00
N ARG A 99 -7.88 3.34 13.71
CA ARG A 99 -9.30 3.49 14.10
C ARG A 99 -9.49 3.64 15.61
N VAL A 100 -8.75 2.87 16.41
CA VAL A 100 -8.81 2.96 17.88
C VAL A 100 -8.29 4.30 18.36
N VAL A 101 -7.19 4.80 17.79
CA VAL A 101 -6.62 6.12 18.15
C VAL A 101 -7.60 7.25 17.77
N THR A 102 -8.17 7.22 16.56
CA THR A 102 -9.15 8.23 16.12
C THR A 102 -10.40 8.22 17.01
N ALA A 103 -10.92 7.04 17.35
CA ALA A 103 -12.06 6.91 18.26
C ALA A 103 -11.74 7.43 19.67
N ALA A 104 -10.55 7.15 20.20
CA ALA A 104 -10.12 7.65 21.50
C ALA A 104 -9.95 9.17 21.50
N PHE A 105 -9.39 9.75 20.43
CA PHE A 105 -9.24 11.18 20.27
C PHE A 105 -10.59 11.90 20.22
N THR A 106 -11.51 11.42 19.37
CA THR A 106 -12.86 12.00 19.25
C THR A 106 -13.65 11.91 20.55
N ALA A 107 -13.59 10.78 21.26
CA ALA A 107 -14.25 10.61 22.56
C ALA A 107 -13.70 11.58 23.61
N ARG A 108 -12.37 11.79 23.66
CA ARG A 108 -11.74 12.75 24.58
C ARG A 108 -12.17 14.19 24.28
N HIS A 109 -12.11 14.58 23.01
CA HIS A 109 -12.51 15.92 22.59
C HIS A 109 -13.98 16.20 22.92
N PHE A 110 -14.88 15.24 22.68
CA PHE A 110 -16.30 15.39 23.03
C PHE A 110 -16.52 15.51 24.54
N ALA A 111 -15.81 14.72 25.34
CA ALA A 111 -15.91 14.79 26.80
C ALA A 111 -15.42 16.15 27.33
N GLU A 112 -14.36 16.71 26.77
CA GLU A 112 -13.82 18.03 27.14
C GLU A 112 -14.78 19.16 26.77
N THR A 113 -15.35 19.18 25.56
CA THR A 113 -16.32 20.21 25.16
C THR A 113 -17.64 20.12 25.91
N SER A 114 -18.12 18.92 26.26
CA SER A 114 -19.34 18.76 27.07
C SER A 114 -19.20 19.29 28.51
N ARG A 115 -17.97 19.35 29.02
CA ARG A 115 -17.68 19.80 30.40
C ARG A 115 -17.54 21.31 30.52
N ALA A 116 -17.39 22.00 29.39
CA ALA A 116 -17.19 23.45 29.29
C ALA A 116 -18.50 24.23 29.04
N ALA A 117 -19.65 23.56 28.94
CA ALA A 117 -20.95 24.23 28.84
C ALA A 117 -21.43 24.65 30.26
N PRO A 118 -21.83 25.92 30.46
CA PRO A 118 -22.27 26.45 31.76
C PRO A 118 -23.62 25.92 32.23
#